data_AF-A0A2V8MSB6-F1
#
_entry.id   AF-A0A2V8MSB6-F1
#
_cell.length_a   1.000
_cell.length_b   1.000
_cell.length_c   1.000
_cell.angle_alpha   90.00
_cell.angle_beta   90.00
_cell.angle_gamma   90.00
#
_symmetry.space_group_name_H-M   'P 1'
#
loop_
_entity.id
_entity.type
_entity.pdbx_description
1 polymer ?
#
loop_
_entity_poly.entity_id
_entity_poly.type
_entity_poly.pdbx_seq_one_letter_code
_entity_poly.pdbx_strand_id
1 'polypeptide(L)'
;MSQQEASQETLRIREASYRFGRVPFLISIELGRGTLKIRELLALGHGSIVTLHRQAGSSLDIRINETLLGKGEPVIHENNLGIKINEIADGEI
;
A
#
# COMPACT_ATOMS: atom_id res chain seq x y z
N MET A 1 2.28 -0.99 30.47
CA MET A 1 3.10 -1.93 29.67
C MET A 1 4.36 -2.23 30.46
N SER A 2 4.60 -3.49 30.78
CA SER A 2 5.73 -3.92 31.61
C SER A 2 7.01 -4.04 30.78
N GLN A 3 8.18 -3.78 31.39
CA GLN A 3 9.49 -3.88 30.72
C GLN A 3 9.79 -5.29 30.18
N GLN A 4 9.12 -6.32 30.70
CA GLN A 4 9.24 -7.71 30.21
C GLN A 4 8.48 -7.96 28.91
N GLU A 5 7.34 -7.30 28.67
CA GLU A 5 6.54 -7.48 27.45
C GLU A 5 7.23 -6.88 26.22
N ALA A 6 7.74 -5.64 26.33
CA ALA A 6 8.46 -4.97 25.25
C ALA A 6 9.75 -5.71 24.81
N SER A 7 10.40 -6.38 25.77
CA SER A 7 11.61 -7.18 25.52
C SER A 7 11.30 -8.46 24.72
N GLN A 8 10.16 -9.09 24.98
CA GLN A 8 9.74 -10.29 24.25
C GLN A 8 9.27 -9.97 22.81
N GLU A 9 8.58 -8.86 22.62
CA GLU A 9 8.09 -8.42 21.31
C GLU A 9 9.25 -8.12 20.33
N THR A 10 10.28 -7.43 20.82
CA THR A 10 11.51 -7.13 20.05
C THR A 10 12.21 -8.40 19.57
N LEU A 11 12.27 -9.44 20.41
CA LEU A 11 12.88 -10.73 20.05
C LEU A 11 12.09 -11.46 18.96
N ARG A 12 10.75 -11.42 19.02
CA ARG A 12 9.87 -12.02 18.00
C ARG A 12 10.06 -11.38 16.63
N ILE A 13 10.10 -10.04 16.56
CA ILE A 13 10.34 -9.32 15.31
C ILE A 13 11.71 -9.71 14.72
N ARG A 14 12.74 -9.81 15.56
CA ARG A 14 14.08 -10.18 15.11
C ARG A 14 14.15 -11.61 14.56
N GLU A 15 13.50 -12.57 15.23
CA GLU A 15 13.43 -13.95 14.76
C GLU A 15 12.65 -14.06 13.44
N ALA A 16 11.50 -13.39 13.34
CA ALA A 16 10.70 -13.34 12.13
C ALA A 16 11.51 -12.76 10.95
N SER A 17 12.27 -11.69 11.20
CA SER A 17 13.18 -11.09 10.22
C SER A 17 14.24 -12.08 9.74
N TYR A 18 14.87 -12.86 10.62
CA TYR A 18 15.84 -13.89 10.22
C TYR A 18 15.21 -15.04 9.43
N ARG A 19 14.01 -15.47 9.81
CA ARG A 19 13.34 -16.62 9.19
C ARG A 19 12.69 -16.28 7.87
N PHE A 20 12.15 -15.06 7.74
CA PHE A 20 11.32 -14.66 6.60
C PHE A 20 11.84 -13.44 5.85
N GLY A 21 12.95 -12.82 6.24
CA GLY A 21 13.47 -11.60 5.61
C GLY A 21 13.90 -11.74 4.14
N ARG A 22 13.89 -12.97 3.61
CA ARG A 22 14.18 -13.26 2.19
C ARG A 22 12.92 -13.64 1.40
N VAL A 23 11.75 -13.69 2.04
CA VAL A 23 10.49 -14.01 1.39
C VAL A 23 10.02 -12.78 0.62
N PRO A 24 9.89 -12.85 -0.71
CA PRO A 24 9.45 -11.71 -1.49
C PRO A 24 7.95 -11.46 -1.29
N PHE A 25 7.57 -10.19 -1.26
CA PHE A 25 6.18 -9.76 -1.22
C PHE A 25 5.88 -8.86 -2.41
N LEU A 26 4.70 -9.03 -3.01
CA LEU A 26 4.24 -8.15 -4.07
C LEU A 26 3.64 -6.89 -3.42
N ILE A 27 4.23 -5.75 -3.74
CA ILE A 27 3.74 -4.44 -3.33
C ILE A 27 3.03 -3.81 -4.51
N SER A 28 1.84 -3.26 -4.27
CA SER A 28 1.10 -2.45 -5.25
C SER A 28 0.83 -1.06 -4.68
N ILE A 29 0.82 -0.08 -5.58
CA ILE A 29 0.49 1.31 -5.26
C ILE A 29 -0.80 1.64 -6.00
N GLU A 30 -1.85 1.96 -5.26
CA GLU A 30 -3.16 2.22 -5.84
C GLU A 30 -3.41 3.71 -6.01
N LEU A 31 -3.58 4.14 -7.26
CA LEU A 31 -4.09 5.48 -7.58
C LEU A 31 -5.51 5.66 -7.02
N GLY A 32 -6.31 4.60 -6.93
CA GLY A 32 -7.65 4.62 -6.37
C GLY A 32 -8.50 3.49 -6.93
N ARG A 33 -9.68 3.30 -6.34
CA ARG A 33 -10.66 2.28 -6.77
C ARG A 33 -11.91 2.97 -7.29
N GLY A 34 -12.55 2.41 -8.31
CA GLY A 34 -13.83 2.88 -8.84
C GLY A 34 -14.76 1.71 -9.06
N THR A 35 -16.07 1.94 -9.01
CA THR A 35 -17.07 0.93 -9.33
C THR A 35 -17.82 1.33 -10.59
N LEU A 36 -17.92 0.41 -11.56
CA LEU A 36 -18.71 0.58 -12.77
C LEU A 36 -19.74 -0.55 -12.87
N LYS A 37 -20.93 -0.24 -13.38
CA LYS A 37 -21.90 -1.26 -13.82
C LYS A 37 -21.40 -1.90 -15.12
N ILE A 38 -21.81 -3.14 -15.38
CA ILE A 38 -21.40 -3.90 -16.59
C ILE A 38 -21.64 -3.09 -17.88
N ARG A 39 -22.79 -2.41 -18.00
CA ARG A 39 -23.09 -1.57 -19.18
C ARG A 39 -22.12 -0.40 -19.37
N GLU A 40 -21.61 0.17 -18.29
CA GLU A 40 -20.67 1.31 -18.33
C GLU A 40 -19.29 0.81 -18.73
N LEU A 41 -18.89 -0.35 -18.21
CA LEU A 41 -17.64 -1.03 -18.58
C LEU A 41 -17.60 -1.36 -20.08
N LEU A 42 -18.68 -1.93 -20.62
CA LEU A 42 -18.78 -2.28 -22.04
C LEU A 42 -18.83 -1.07 -22.98
N ALA A 43 -19.21 0.10 -22.46
CA ALA A 43 -19.24 1.36 -23.21
C ALA A 43 -17.90 2.11 -23.18
N LEU A 44 -16.89 1.62 -22.46
CA LEU A 44 -15.57 2.24 -22.45
C LEU A 44 -14.92 2.17 -23.84
N GLY A 45 -14.34 3.28 -24.25
CA GLY A 45 -13.62 3.42 -25.50
C GLY A 45 -12.42 4.34 -25.34
N HIS A 46 -11.77 4.64 -26.46
CA HIS A 46 -10.66 5.58 -26.46
C HIS A 46 -11.13 6.95 -25.93
N GLY A 47 -10.40 7.49 -24.95
CA GLY A 47 -10.70 8.78 -24.33
C GLY A 47 -11.75 8.75 -23.20
N SER A 48 -12.31 7.58 -22.86
CA SER A 48 -13.19 7.48 -21.69
C SER A 48 -12.46 7.80 -20.38
N ILE A 49 -13.12 8.53 -19.49
CA ILE A 49 -12.62 8.88 -18.16
C ILE A 49 -13.36 8.03 -17.13
N VAL A 50 -12.61 7.36 -16.25
CA VAL A 50 -13.16 6.60 -15.12
C VAL A 50 -12.92 7.37 -13.84
N THR A 51 -13.99 7.69 -13.13
CA THR A 51 -13.90 8.36 -11.83
C THR A 51 -13.56 7.36 -10.73
N LEU A 52 -12.61 7.72 -9.87
CA LEU A 52 -12.19 6.91 -8.73
C LEU A 52 -12.75 7.50 -7.43
N HIS A 53 -12.94 6.65 -6.42
CA HIS A 53 -13.30 7.01 -5.05
C HIS A 53 -12.08 7.56 -4.30
N ARG A 54 -11.52 8.66 -4.80
CA ARG A 54 -10.37 9.34 -4.19
C ARG A 54 -10.41 10.84 -4.50
N GLN A 55 -10.07 11.65 -3.50
CA GLN A 55 -9.88 13.09 -3.68
C GLN A 55 -8.51 13.38 -4.31
N ALA A 56 -8.47 14.28 -5.29
CA ALA A 56 -7.23 14.72 -5.92
C ALA A 56 -6.25 15.30 -4.88
N GLY A 57 -4.96 14.96 -5.02
CA GLY A 57 -3.90 15.41 -4.12
C GLY A 57 -3.78 14.64 -2.80
N SER A 58 -4.61 13.62 -2.56
CA SER A 58 -4.44 12.73 -1.41
C SER A 58 -3.28 11.73 -1.61
N SER A 59 -2.64 11.32 -0.50
CA SER A 59 -1.62 10.25 -0.49
C SER A 59 -2.18 8.94 -1.06
N LEU A 60 -1.41 8.25 -1.90
CA LEU A 60 -1.73 6.97 -2.51
C LEU A 60 -1.66 5.83 -1.50
N ASP A 61 -2.47 4.79 -1.71
CA ASP A 61 -2.45 3.61 -0.84
C ASP A 61 -1.32 2.68 -1.26
N ILE A 62 -0.57 2.20 -0.28
CA ILE A 62 0.46 1.17 -0.44
C ILE A 62 -0.13 -0.13 0.07
N ARG A 63 -0.17 -1.16 -0.77
CA ARG A 63 -0.69 -2.47 -0.39
C ARG A 63 0.38 -3.54 -0.54
N ILE A 64 0.31 -4.52 0.34
CA ILE A 64 1.00 -5.80 0.16
C ILE A 64 -0.09 -6.82 -0.12
N ASN A 65 -0.05 -7.43 -1.30
CA ASN A 65 -1.16 -8.22 -1.80
C ASN A 65 -2.48 -7.42 -1.72
N GLU A 66 -3.47 -7.91 -0.96
CA GLU A 66 -4.76 -7.25 -0.73
C GLU A 66 -4.87 -6.57 0.64
N THR A 67 -3.77 -6.37 1.37
CA THR A 67 -3.78 -5.72 2.69
C THR A 67 -3.21 -4.30 2.58
N LEU A 68 -3.88 -3.33 3.20
CA LEU A 68 -3.38 -1.96 3.27
C LEU A 68 -2.16 -1.91 4.21
N LEU A 69 -1.00 -1.56 3.66
CA LEU A 69 0.23 -1.37 4.42
C LEU A 69 0.35 0.06 4.94
N GLY A 70 -0.09 1.04 4.16
CA GLY A 70 0.12 2.45 4.51
C GLY A 70 -0.22 3.39 3.38
N LYS A 71 0.29 4.62 3.47
CA LYS A 71 0.09 5.68 2.49
C LYS A 71 1.39 6.36 2.12
N GLY A 72 1.47 6.86 0.89
CA GLY A 72 2.63 7.60 0.41
C GLY A 72 2.31 8.56 -0.72
N GLU A 73 3.29 9.38 -1.08
CA GLU A 73 3.17 10.33 -2.18
C GLU A 73 4.10 9.97 -3.34
N PRO A 74 3.67 10.17 -4.60
CA PRO A 74 4.53 9.96 -5.75
C PRO A 74 5.65 10.99 -5.77
N VAL A 75 6.87 10.50 -5.94
CA VAL A 75 8.08 11.33 -6.05
C VAL A 75 8.89 10.87 -7.26
N ILE A 76 9.70 11.77 -7.80
CA ILE A 76 10.73 11.39 -8.77
C ILE A 76 12.05 11.25 -8.03
N HIS A 77 12.66 10.08 -8.13
CA HIS A 77 13.96 9.79 -7.55
C HIS A 77 14.85 9.15 -8.62
N GLU A 78 16.02 9.73 -8.89
CA GLU A 78 16.95 9.27 -9.92
C GLU A 78 16.28 9.03 -11.28
N ASN A 79 15.42 9.97 -11.70
CA ASN A 79 14.63 9.90 -12.93
C ASN A 79 13.61 8.74 -12.99
N ASN A 80 13.38 8.04 -11.86
CA ASN A 80 12.37 7.00 -11.72
C ASN A 80 11.20 7.49 -10.86
N LEU A 81 10.01 6.91 -11.09
CA LEU A 81 8.88 7.09 -10.19
C LEU A 81 9.13 6.27 -8.92
N GLY A 82 9.06 6.94 -7.76
CA GLY A 82 9.10 6.33 -6.45
C GLY A 82 7.90 6.76 -5.61
N ILE A 83 7.75 6.12 -4.45
CA ILE A 83 6.76 6.50 -3.44
C ILE A 83 7.47 6.84 -2.15
N LYS A 84 7.28 8.07 -1.66
CA LYS A 84 7.71 8.45 -0.32
C LYS A 84 6.63 8.01 0.67
N ILE A 85 6.99 7.12 1.59
CA ILE A 85 6.07 6.63 2.63
C ILE A 85 5.76 7.79 3.59
N ASN A 86 4.47 8.06 3.80
CA ASN A 86 3.98 9.11 4.69
C ASN A 86 3.41 8.52 6.00
N GLU A 87 2.75 7.36 5.90
CA GLU A 87 2.09 6.69 7.01
C GLU A 87 2.19 5.17 6.81
N ILE A 88 2.40 4.42 7.88
CA ILE A 88 2.23 2.96 7.92
C ILE A 88 0.99 2.70 8.75
N ALA A 89 0.07 1.89 8.22
CA ALA A 89 -1.14 1.53 8.94
C ALA A 89 -0.75 0.67 10.15
N ASP A 90 -1.33 0.99 11.31
CA ASP A 90 -1.25 0.12 12.48
C ASP A 90 -2.11 -1.12 12.19
N GLY A 91 -1.47 -2.20 11.75
CA GLY A 91 -2.15 -3.43 11.37
C GLY A 91 -1.25 -4.65 11.51
N GLU A 92 -1.77 -5.66 12.19
CA GLU A 92 -1.24 -7.03 12.22
C GLU A 92 -1.13 -7.56 10.77
N ILE A 93 0.10 -7.63 10.24
CA ILE A 93 0.42 -8.25 8.94
C ILE A 93 0.67 -9.74 9.14
#